data_AF-A0A9P8S099-F1
#
_entry.id   AF-A0A9P8S099-F1
#
_cell.length_a   1.000
_cell.length_b   1.000
_cell.length_c   1.000
_cell.angle_alpha   90.00
_cell.angle_beta   90.00
_cell.angle_gamma   90.00
#
_symmetry.space_group_name_H-M   'P 1'
#
loop_
_entity.id
_entity.type
_entity.pdbx_description
1 polymer ?
#
loop_
_entity_poly.entity_id
_entity_poly.type
_entity_poly.pdbx_seq_one_letter_code
_entity_poly.pdbx_strand_id
1 'polypeptide(L)'
;MAEHNSNKQVNNAAPECTRHTDCSHENKGYCDKTTKTCKPCQANCIVCQSTASCNSCNPATHVTTIAGKCTPKCDSLNNNQFCDNGTAKSCTDGATSPCQCTNNINCGTCETGIMPKCATCLTGMKLDDNSRCADCMTGYIKIAARCWPIGTDPNIPAPPVAPVDPEAPASNKLGGGAITGIVIGAVVVVGAVAGGLAYYFIKRGKK
;
A
#
# COMPACT_ATOMS: atom_id res chain seq x y z
N MET A 1 -46.37 -9.21 -49.37
CA MET A 1 -46.78 -8.74 -48.03
C MET A 1 -46.17 -9.75 -47.05
N ALA A 2 -45.15 -9.48 -46.25
CA ALA A 2 -44.73 -8.24 -45.61
C ALA A 2 -43.19 -8.17 -45.49
N GLU A 3 -42.66 -6.96 -45.58
CA GLU A 3 -41.31 -6.59 -45.16
C GLU A 3 -41.21 -6.65 -43.64
N HIS A 4 -40.18 -7.32 -43.10
CA HIS A 4 -39.77 -7.12 -41.71
C HIS A 4 -38.46 -6.34 -41.69
N ASN A 5 -38.64 -5.03 -41.67
CA ASN A 5 -37.65 -4.04 -41.31
C ASN A 5 -37.45 -4.08 -39.79
N SER A 6 -36.25 -4.37 -39.31
CA SER A 6 -35.88 -4.09 -37.92
C SER A 6 -34.41 -3.65 -37.87
N ASN A 7 -34.19 -2.44 -38.37
CA ASN A 7 -33.00 -1.65 -38.13
C ASN A 7 -32.94 -1.29 -36.63
N LYS A 8 -32.42 -2.20 -35.79
CA LYS A 8 -32.04 -1.87 -34.42
C LYS A 8 -30.64 -1.27 -34.46
N GLN A 9 -30.57 0.04 -34.71
CA GLN A 9 -29.40 0.82 -34.33
C GLN A 9 -29.26 0.71 -32.81
N VAL A 10 -28.36 -0.17 -32.36
CA VAL A 10 -27.87 -0.13 -30.99
C VAL A 10 -27.04 1.14 -30.92
N ASN A 11 -27.64 2.20 -30.37
CA ASN A 11 -26.92 3.40 -29.98
C ASN A 11 -25.90 2.96 -28.91
N ASN A 12 -24.71 2.58 -29.35
CA ASN A 12 -23.55 2.31 -28.50
C ASN A 12 -23.05 3.65 -27.97
N ALA A 13 -23.79 4.26 -27.03
CA ALA A 13 -23.18 5.22 -26.14
C ALA A 13 -22.03 4.48 -25.43
N ALA A 14 -20.80 4.97 -25.59
CA ALA A 14 -19.67 4.42 -24.86
C ALA A 14 -20.03 4.38 -23.37
N PRO A 15 -19.86 3.25 -22.66
CA PRO A 15 -20.23 3.16 -21.26
C PRO A 15 -19.50 4.26 -20.48
N GLU A 16 -20.25 5.11 -19.78
CA GLU A 16 -19.68 6.07 -18.84
C GLU A 16 -18.88 5.30 -17.79
N CYS A 17 -17.66 5.76 -17.52
CA CYS A 17 -16.85 5.20 -16.46
C CYS A 17 -17.09 5.99 -15.17
N THR A 18 -17.02 5.28 -14.04
CA THR A 18 -17.07 5.90 -12.71
C THR A 18 -15.78 5.68 -11.93
N ARG A 19 -15.08 4.58 -12.19
CA ARG A 19 -13.86 4.16 -11.51
C ARG A 19 -12.79 3.77 -12.50
N HIS A 20 -11.52 3.87 -12.09
CA HIS A 20 -10.40 3.47 -12.95
C HIS A 20 -10.51 2.01 -13.43
N THR A 21 -11.04 1.12 -12.58
CA THR A 21 -11.25 -0.30 -12.89
C THR A 21 -12.17 -0.49 -14.10
N ASP A 22 -13.13 0.42 -14.30
CA ASP A 22 -14.07 0.35 -15.42
C ASP A 22 -13.36 0.51 -16.78
N CYS A 23 -12.19 1.16 -16.79
CA CYS A 23 -11.35 1.39 -17.97
C CYS A 23 -10.08 0.51 -18.00
N SER A 24 -9.75 -0.16 -16.90
CA SER A 24 -8.57 -1.00 -16.81
C SER A 24 -8.75 -2.30 -17.61
N HIS A 25 -9.99 -2.79 -17.74
CA HIS A 25 -10.32 -3.89 -18.62
C HIS A 25 -10.05 -3.53 -20.09
N GLU A 26 -9.52 -4.48 -20.87
CA GLU A 26 -9.18 -4.28 -22.29
C GLU A 26 -8.13 -3.19 -22.58
N ASN A 27 -7.33 -2.78 -21.57
CA ASN A 27 -6.29 -1.74 -21.70
C ASN A 27 -6.83 -0.39 -22.19
N LYS A 28 -8.09 -0.04 -21.85
CA LYS A 28 -8.70 1.25 -22.21
C LYS A 28 -8.18 2.44 -21.38
N GLY A 29 -7.41 2.17 -20.33
CA GLY A 29 -6.67 3.13 -19.53
C GLY A 29 -7.36 3.48 -18.21
N TYR A 30 -7.55 4.76 -17.94
CA TYR A 30 -8.15 5.27 -16.69
C TYR A 30 -9.46 6.02 -16.96
N CYS A 31 -10.28 6.15 -15.93
CA CYS A 31 -11.52 6.93 -16.03
C CYS A 31 -11.24 8.42 -15.79
N ASP A 32 -11.41 9.24 -16.82
CA ASP A 32 -11.37 10.69 -16.69
C ASP A 32 -12.65 11.19 -16.02
N LYS A 33 -12.53 11.74 -14.82
CA LYS A 33 -13.69 12.12 -14.00
C LYS A 33 -14.45 13.33 -14.51
N THR A 34 -13.80 14.19 -15.29
CA THR A 34 -14.43 15.39 -15.85
C THR A 34 -15.36 15.00 -16.98
N THR A 35 -14.91 14.09 -17.83
CA THR A 35 -15.64 13.66 -19.04
C THR A 35 -16.40 12.35 -18.85
N LYS A 36 -16.15 11.62 -17.76
CA LYS A 36 -16.64 10.25 -17.51
C LYS A 36 -16.33 9.27 -18.65
N THR A 37 -15.22 9.49 -19.33
CA THR A 37 -14.76 8.63 -20.44
C THR A 37 -13.44 7.96 -20.10
N CYS A 38 -13.23 6.78 -20.66
CA CYS A 38 -11.93 6.12 -20.59
C CYS A 38 -10.91 6.89 -21.43
N LYS A 39 -9.80 7.25 -20.80
CA LYS A 39 -8.64 7.87 -21.45
C LYS A 39 -7.46 6.90 -21.38
N PRO A 40 -6.64 6.83 -22.44
CA PRO A 40 -5.48 5.95 -22.45
C PRO A 40 -4.48 6.37 -21.37
N CYS A 41 -3.75 5.39 -20.84
CA CYS A 41 -2.58 5.66 -20.02
C CYS A 41 -1.45 6.30 -20.87
N GLN A 42 -0.50 6.93 -20.20
CA GLN A 42 0.77 7.34 -20.83
C GLN A 42 1.53 6.15 -21.44
N ALA A 43 2.45 6.45 -22.36
CA ALA A 43 3.28 5.44 -22.99
C ALA A 43 3.96 4.53 -21.97
N ASN A 44 4.04 3.23 -22.28
CA ASN A 44 4.62 2.18 -21.44
C ASN A 44 3.91 1.92 -20.10
N CYS A 45 2.77 2.56 -19.85
CA CYS A 45 1.94 2.31 -18.68
C CYS A 45 0.73 1.44 -19.05
N ILE A 46 0.56 0.31 -18.34
CA ILE A 46 -0.53 -0.65 -18.56
C ILE A 46 -1.68 -0.49 -17.56
N VAL A 47 -1.42 0.09 -16.39
CA VAL A 47 -2.44 0.41 -15.38
C VAL A 47 -2.12 1.80 -14.84
N CYS A 48 -3.07 2.73 -14.91
CA CYS A 48 -2.91 4.10 -14.45
C CYS A 48 -4.17 4.64 -13.77
N GLN A 49 -3.99 5.69 -12.98
CA GLN A 49 -5.06 6.48 -12.36
C GLN A 49 -5.29 7.82 -13.06
N SER A 50 -4.28 8.28 -13.80
CA SER A 50 -4.30 9.53 -14.56
C SER A 50 -3.30 9.44 -15.72
N THR A 51 -3.24 10.47 -16.56
CA THR A 51 -2.19 10.59 -17.57
C THR A 51 -0.79 10.64 -16.99
N ALA A 52 -0.60 11.15 -15.76
CA ALA A 52 0.72 11.33 -15.15
C ALA A 52 1.09 10.22 -14.14
N SER A 53 0.10 9.50 -13.61
CA SER A 53 0.29 8.53 -12.51
C SER A 53 0.12 7.10 -13.02
N CYS A 54 1.23 6.40 -13.21
CA CYS A 54 1.24 5.00 -13.59
C CYS A 54 1.32 4.07 -12.39
N ASN A 55 0.40 3.11 -12.29
CA ASN A 55 0.40 2.09 -11.25
C ASN A 55 1.14 0.81 -11.66
N SER A 56 1.24 0.55 -12.97
CA SER A 56 2.01 -0.57 -13.50
C SER A 56 2.49 -0.27 -14.92
N CYS A 57 3.79 -0.47 -15.14
CA CYS A 57 4.44 -0.29 -16.44
C CYS A 57 4.49 -1.62 -17.20
N ASN A 58 4.79 -1.55 -18.50
CA ASN A 58 5.07 -2.73 -19.29
C ASN A 58 6.35 -3.42 -18.76
N PRO A 59 6.24 -4.62 -18.16
CA PRO A 59 7.38 -5.27 -17.49
C PRO A 59 8.44 -5.82 -18.46
N ALA A 60 8.14 -5.85 -19.77
CA ALA A 60 9.10 -6.26 -20.78
C ALA A 60 10.23 -5.22 -20.94
N THR A 61 9.90 -3.94 -20.86
CA THR A 61 10.83 -2.84 -21.23
C THR A 61 11.01 -1.78 -20.13
N HIS A 62 10.11 -1.72 -19.15
CA HIS A 62 10.10 -0.66 -18.15
C HIS A 62 9.92 -1.20 -16.72
N VAL A 63 10.35 -0.39 -15.76
CA VAL A 63 10.18 -0.58 -14.33
C VAL A 63 9.27 0.53 -13.79
N THR A 64 8.31 0.16 -12.95
CA THR A 64 7.45 1.12 -12.23
C THR A 64 8.15 1.61 -10.98
N THR A 65 8.31 2.92 -10.86
CA THR A 65 8.84 3.54 -9.64
C THR A 65 7.75 3.78 -8.60
N ILE A 66 8.15 3.98 -7.34
CA ILE A 66 7.25 4.39 -6.24
C ILE A 66 6.54 5.73 -6.50
N ALA A 67 7.06 6.55 -7.40
CA ALA A 67 6.46 7.82 -7.82
C ALA A 67 5.48 7.65 -9.00
N GLY A 68 5.24 6.42 -9.46
CA GLY A 68 4.32 6.14 -10.56
C GLY A 68 4.86 6.52 -11.93
N LYS A 69 6.19 6.47 -12.12
CA LYS A 69 6.83 6.67 -13.42
C LYS A 69 7.26 5.35 -14.02
N CYS A 70 7.23 5.27 -15.36
CA CYS A 70 7.83 4.18 -16.11
C CYS A 70 9.22 4.59 -16.57
N THR A 71 10.24 3.93 -16.04
CA THR A 71 11.63 4.16 -16.41
C THR A 71 12.18 2.94 -17.17
N PRO A 72 13.20 3.08 -18.02
CA PRO A 72 13.83 1.94 -18.69
C PRO A 72 14.20 0.84 -17.69
N LYS A 73 13.96 -0.40 -18.10
CA LYS A 73 14.37 -1.58 -17.36
C LYS A 73 15.87 -1.81 -17.52
N CYS A 74 16.46 -2.42 -16.51
CA CYS A 74 17.84 -2.89 -16.53
C CYS A 74 17.87 -4.29 -17.15
N ASP A 75 18.82 -4.54 -18.05
CA ASP A 75 18.93 -5.84 -18.73
C ASP A 75 19.18 -6.99 -17.76
N SER A 76 19.91 -6.71 -16.68
CA SER A 76 20.15 -7.64 -15.58
C SER A 76 20.25 -6.90 -14.25
N LEU A 77 19.87 -7.58 -13.18
CA LEU A 77 20.05 -7.15 -11.79
C LEU A 77 20.59 -8.33 -11.00
N ASN A 78 21.65 -8.10 -10.23
CA ASN A 78 22.08 -9.05 -9.21
C ASN A 78 21.24 -8.90 -7.95
N ASN A 79 21.30 -9.90 -7.07
CA ASN A 79 20.73 -9.77 -5.74
C ASN A 79 21.27 -8.51 -5.04
N ASN A 80 20.40 -7.83 -4.29
CA ASN A 80 20.69 -6.57 -3.62
C ASN A 80 20.95 -5.38 -4.56
N GLN A 81 20.39 -5.43 -5.77
CA GLN A 81 20.34 -4.29 -6.69
C GLN A 81 18.90 -3.92 -7.07
N PHE A 82 18.66 -2.65 -7.32
CA PHE A 82 17.43 -2.15 -7.95
C PHE A 82 17.77 -1.45 -9.26
N CYS A 83 16.77 -1.27 -10.12
CA CYS A 83 16.96 -0.55 -11.36
C CYS A 83 16.61 0.93 -11.19
N ASP A 84 17.60 1.79 -11.40
CA ASP A 84 17.42 3.23 -11.46
C ASP A 84 17.55 3.70 -12.91
N ASN A 85 16.41 3.81 -13.59
CA ASN A 85 16.33 4.35 -14.95
C ASN A 85 17.32 3.70 -15.94
N GLY A 86 17.28 2.37 -16.03
CA GLY A 86 18.17 1.57 -16.88
C GLY A 86 19.55 1.29 -16.28
N THR A 87 19.88 1.87 -15.12
CA THR A 87 21.17 1.64 -14.44
C THR A 87 20.97 0.83 -13.16
N ALA A 88 21.67 -0.29 -13.03
CA ALA A 88 21.65 -1.09 -11.80
C ALA A 88 22.37 -0.34 -10.67
N LYS A 89 21.75 -0.27 -9.49
CA LYS A 89 22.31 0.34 -8.27
C LYS A 89 22.10 -0.55 -7.07
N SER A 90 22.98 -0.45 -6.08
CA SER A 90 22.82 -1.17 -4.81
C SER A 90 21.56 -0.72 -4.08
N CYS A 91 20.87 -1.68 -3.47
CA CYS A 91 19.69 -1.42 -2.66
C CYS A 91 19.98 -0.51 -1.46
N THR A 92 19.05 0.40 -1.20
CA THR A 92 19.06 1.33 -0.06
C THR A 92 17.62 1.59 0.37
N ASP A 93 17.40 2.11 1.57
CA ASP A 93 16.04 2.48 2.01
C ASP A 93 15.37 3.55 1.11
N GLY A 94 16.17 4.25 0.30
CA GLY A 94 15.70 5.19 -0.72
C GLY A 94 15.47 4.59 -2.11
N ALA A 95 15.46 3.26 -2.26
CA ALA A 95 15.22 2.61 -3.54
C ALA A 95 13.88 3.06 -4.15
N THR A 96 13.92 3.53 -5.39
CA THR A 96 12.74 4.05 -6.08
C THR A 96 11.99 2.98 -6.86
N SER A 97 12.58 1.80 -7.01
CA SER A 97 12.01 0.61 -7.65
C SER A 97 12.41 -0.65 -6.88
N PRO A 98 11.76 -1.81 -7.12
CA PRO A 98 12.02 -2.99 -6.33
C PRO A 98 13.47 -3.46 -6.41
N CYS A 99 14.00 -3.77 -5.24
CA CYS A 99 15.22 -4.55 -5.12
C CYS A 99 15.01 -6.00 -5.57
N GLN A 100 16.00 -6.51 -6.29
CA GLN A 100 16.13 -7.91 -6.62
C GLN A 100 16.58 -8.67 -5.36
N CYS A 101 15.64 -9.29 -4.66
CA CYS A 101 15.91 -10.17 -3.52
C CYS A 101 15.37 -11.57 -3.85
N THR A 102 16.08 -12.29 -4.73
CA THR A 102 15.63 -13.55 -5.32
C THR A 102 14.31 -13.38 -6.08
N ASN A 103 13.19 -13.89 -5.54
CA ASN A 103 11.87 -13.85 -6.17
C ASN A 103 10.88 -12.96 -5.38
N ASN A 104 11.38 -12.25 -4.36
CA ASN A 104 10.54 -11.39 -3.54
C ASN A 104 10.26 -10.08 -4.27
N ILE A 105 9.00 -9.66 -4.24
CA ILE A 105 8.55 -8.44 -4.88
C ILE A 105 8.54 -7.29 -3.88
N ASN A 106 8.65 -6.06 -4.41
CA ASN A 106 8.45 -4.82 -3.64
C ASN A 106 9.40 -4.61 -2.45
N CYS A 107 10.54 -5.32 -2.41
CA CYS A 107 11.57 -5.07 -1.42
C CYS A 107 12.21 -3.69 -1.65
N GLY A 108 12.45 -2.95 -0.57
CA GLY A 108 13.29 -1.75 -0.56
C GLY A 108 14.76 -2.08 -0.31
N THR A 109 15.02 -3.10 0.51
CA THR A 109 16.35 -3.70 0.72
C THR A 109 16.24 -5.21 0.88
N CYS A 110 17.36 -5.91 0.79
CA CYS A 110 17.43 -7.35 0.94
C CYS A 110 18.08 -7.76 2.26
N GLU A 111 17.66 -8.89 2.84
CA GLU A 111 18.38 -9.57 3.91
C GLU A 111 19.76 -10.06 3.41
N THR A 112 20.66 -10.40 4.33
CA THR A 112 21.94 -11.04 3.98
C THR A 112 21.75 -12.53 3.71
N GLY A 113 22.41 -13.08 2.69
CA GLY A 113 22.44 -14.52 2.44
C GLY A 113 22.43 -14.87 0.94
N ILE A 114 22.42 -16.17 0.65
CA ILE A 114 22.42 -16.69 -0.73
C ILE A 114 21.05 -16.53 -1.40
N MET A 115 19.97 -16.70 -0.63
CA MET A 115 18.59 -16.53 -1.07
C MET A 115 17.92 -15.43 -0.24
N PRO A 116 18.32 -14.16 -0.41
CA PRO A 116 17.87 -13.09 0.46
C PRO A 116 16.38 -12.81 0.25
N LYS A 117 15.66 -12.56 1.35
CA LYS A 117 14.30 -12.04 1.36
C LYS A 117 14.30 -10.51 1.47
N CYS A 118 13.14 -9.87 1.58
CA CYS A 118 13.08 -8.43 1.84
C CYS A 118 13.50 -8.14 3.28
N ALA A 119 14.49 -7.26 3.49
CA ALA A 119 14.78 -6.73 4.82
C ALA A 119 13.89 -5.51 5.13
N THR A 120 13.64 -4.68 4.12
CA THR A 120 12.66 -3.59 4.16
C THR A 120 11.78 -3.63 2.92
N CYS A 121 10.62 -3.00 2.98
CA CYS A 121 9.73 -2.85 1.82
C CYS A 121 9.85 -1.46 1.20
N LEU A 122 9.50 -1.34 -0.08
CA LEU A 122 9.31 -0.03 -0.72
C LEU A 122 8.23 0.78 0.01
N THR A 123 8.33 2.10 -0.09
CA THR A 123 7.37 3.03 0.50
C THR A 123 5.92 2.63 0.23
N GLY A 124 5.09 2.62 1.28
CA GLY A 124 3.67 2.28 1.24
C GLY A 124 3.35 0.79 1.37
N MET A 125 4.35 -0.07 1.25
CA MET A 125 4.22 -1.52 1.41
C MET A 125 4.52 -1.92 2.86
N LYS A 126 3.84 -2.96 3.36
CA LYS A 126 4.03 -3.51 4.71
C LYS A 126 4.89 -4.77 4.65
N LEU A 127 5.90 -4.86 5.52
CA LEU A 127 6.68 -6.07 5.76
C LEU A 127 5.88 -7.03 6.65
N ASP A 128 5.74 -8.28 6.22
CA ASP A 128 5.12 -9.34 7.03
C ASP A 128 6.16 -10.20 7.77
N ASP A 129 5.69 -11.07 8.66
CA ASP A 129 6.54 -11.95 9.48
C ASP A 129 7.34 -12.98 8.65
N ASN A 130 7.01 -13.12 7.36
CA ASN A 130 7.71 -14.00 6.42
C ASN A 130 8.73 -13.24 5.56
N SER A 131 9.00 -11.96 5.86
CA SER A 131 9.87 -11.06 5.10
C SER A 131 9.37 -10.79 3.68
N ARG A 132 8.05 -10.69 3.50
CA ARG A 132 7.39 -10.36 2.23
C ARG A 132 6.74 -8.99 2.27
N CYS A 133 6.69 -8.34 1.11
CA CYS A 133 6.05 -7.04 0.91
C CYS A 133 4.82 -7.21 0.02
N ALA A 134 3.76 -7.83 0.55
CA ALA A 134 2.56 -8.17 -0.19
C ALA A 134 1.36 -7.27 0.12
N ASP A 135 1.35 -6.63 1.29
CA ASP A 135 0.23 -5.81 1.78
C ASP A 135 0.61 -4.34 1.86
N CYS A 136 -0.39 -3.48 2.01
CA CYS A 136 -0.21 -2.04 2.09
C CYS A 136 -0.21 -1.55 3.53
N MET A 137 0.57 -0.51 3.78
CA MET A 137 0.49 0.27 5.01
C MET A 137 -0.86 1.02 5.07
N THR A 138 -1.23 1.44 6.28
CA THR A 138 -2.38 2.34 6.47
C THR A 138 -2.20 3.62 5.64
N GLY A 139 -3.27 4.07 4.98
CA GLY A 139 -3.22 5.22 4.07
C GLY A 139 -2.85 4.87 2.63
N TYR A 140 -2.65 3.60 2.31
CA TYR A 140 -2.36 3.11 0.96
C TYR A 140 -3.36 2.04 0.50
N ILE A 141 -3.55 1.92 -0.81
CA ILE A 141 -4.35 0.88 -1.45
C ILE A 141 -3.54 0.05 -2.44
N LYS A 142 -3.89 -1.24 -2.56
CA LYS A 142 -3.26 -2.17 -3.48
C LYS A 142 -3.83 -2.03 -4.90
N ILE A 143 -2.98 -1.66 -5.85
CA ILE A 143 -3.31 -1.62 -7.30
C ILE A 143 -2.14 -2.25 -8.04
N ALA A 144 -2.42 -3.24 -8.89
CA ALA A 144 -1.41 -3.98 -9.67
C ALA A 144 -0.24 -4.50 -8.81
N ALA A 145 -0.55 -5.09 -7.65
CA ALA A 145 0.41 -5.63 -6.66
C ALA A 145 1.38 -4.61 -6.02
N ARG A 146 1.13 -3.30 -6.18
CA ARG A 146 1.83 -2.22 -5.46
C ARG A 146 0.85 -1.41 -4.61
N CYS A 147 1.40 -0.65 -3.68
CA CYS A 147 0.64 0.19 -2.77
C CYS A 147 0.78 1.67 -3.17
N TRP A 148 -0.37 2.32 -3.36
CA TRP A 148 -0.46 3.73 -3.78
C TRP A 148 -1.19 4.54 -2.71
N PRO A 149 -0.79 5.80 -2.45
CA PRO A 149 -1.46 6.60 -1.43
C PRO A 149 -2.94 6.77 -1.75
N ILE A 150 -3.80 6.64 -0.74
CA ILE A 150 -5.23 6.91 -0.88
C ILE A 150 -5.40 8.41 -1.20
N GLY A 151 -6.32 8.73 -2.12
CA GLY A 151 -6.50 10.09 -2.64
C GLY A 151 -5.68 10.41 -3.90
N THR A 152 -4.70 9.56 -4.29
CA THR A 152 -4.19 9.58 -5.67
C THR A 152 -5.15 8.87 -6.62
N ASP A 153 -5.98 7.97 -6.08
CA ASP A 153 -7.22 7.54 -6.71
C ASP A 153 -8.39 8.36 -6.17
N PRO A 154 -9.12 9.09 -7.01
CA PRO A 154 -10.32 9.77 -6.54
C PRO A 154 -11.51 8.79 -6.38
N ASN A 155 -11.35 7.48 -6.65
CA ASN A 155 -12.40 6.44 -6.50
C ASN A 155 -12.34 5.63 -5.22
N ILE A 156 -11.31 5.86 -4.42
CA ILE A 156 -11.19 5.25 -3.10
C ILE A 156 -11.53 6.38 -2.14
N PRO A 157 -12.67 6.31 -1.43
CA PRO A 157 -12.96 7.28 -0.40
C PRO A 157 -11.72 7.35 0.50
N ALA A 158 -11.21 8.56 0.72
CA ALA A 158 -10.30 8.75 1.85
C ALA A 158 -10.98 8.09 3.05
N PRO A 159 -10.27 7.22 3.82
CA PRO A 159 -10.84 6.79 5.08
C PRO A 159 -11.30 8.06 5.80
N PRO A 160 -12.53 8.08 6.36
CA PRO A 160 -13.03 9.28 7.01
C PRO A 160 -11.94 9.75 7.95
N VAL A 161 -11.41 10.95 7.69
CA VAL A 161 -10.41 11.57 8.54
C VAL A 161 -11.14 11.75 9.85
N ALA A 162 -10.90 10.85 10.80
CA ALA A 162 -11.30 11.09 12.17
C ALA A 162 -10.69 12.46 12.51
N PRO A 163 -11.49 13.43 12.98
CA PRO A 163 -10.96 14.72 13.40
C PRO A 163 -9.74 14.48 14.27
N VAL A 164 -8.59 15.00 13.85
CA VAL A 164 -7.40 14.99 14.68
C VAL A 164 -7.69 16.03 15.76
N ASP A 165 -8.23 15.59 16.89
CA ASP A 165 -8.37 16.44 18.05
C ASP A 165 -6.96 16.91 18.47
N PRO A 166 -6.73 18.21 18.64
CA PRO A 166 -5.53 18.70 19.32
C PRO A 166 -5.46 18.06 20.70
N GLU A 167 -4.30 17.48 21.05
CA GLU A 167 -4.04 16.93 22.38
C GLU A 167 -4.32 17.97 23.49
N ALA A 168 -5.43 17.79 24.21
CA ALA A 168 -5.70 18.29 25.56
C ALA A 168 -6.87 17.47 26.17
N PRO A 169 -6.95 17.31 27.50
CA PRO A 169 -7.08 16.02 28.16
C PRO A 169 -8.48 15.40 28.11
N ALA A 170 -8.49 14.07 28.18
CA ALA A 170 -9.66 13.21 28.26
C ALA A 170 -10.69 13.69 29.29
N SER A 171 -11.80 14.22 28.79
CA SER A 171 -13.06 14.30 29.53
C SER A 171 -14.07 13.40 28.82
N ASN A 172 -14.15 12.16 29.27
CA ASN A 172 -15.17 11.21 28.82
C ASN A 172 -16.57 11.76 29.17
N LYS A 173 -17.33 12.17 28.16
CA LYS A 173 -18.79 12.25 28.23
C LYS A 173 -19.40 11.49 27.05
N LEU A 174 -19.67 10.21 27.32
CA LEU A 174 -20.72 9.46 26.65
C LEU A 174 -22.06 9.92 27.22
N GLY A 175 -22.93 10.48 26.38
CA GLY A 175 -24.38 10.47 26.57
C GLY A 175 -24.97 9.61 25.45
N GLY A 176 -25.85 8.64 25.69
CA GLY A 176 -26.45 8.19 26.93
C GLY A 176 -27.07 6.80 26.73
N GLY A 177 -27.20 6.08 27.82
CA GLY A 177 -27.83 4.76 27.85
C GLY A 177 -27.67 4.09 29.21
N ALA A 178 -28.60 4.40 30.12
CA ALA A 178 -28.98 3.66 31.33
C ALA A 178 -27.94 3.38 32.44
N ILE A 179 -28.29 3.84 33.65
CA ILE A 179 -27.59 3.74 34.93
C ILE A 179 -27.89 2.40 35.60
N THR A 180 -26.90 1.69 36.17
CA THR A 180 -26.88 1.17 37.56
C THR A 180 -25.63 0.29 37.85
N GLY A 181 -24.96 0.52 38.99
CA GLY A 181 -24.31 -0.56 39.75
C GLY A 181 -22.79 -0.50 39.99
N ILE A 182 -22.42 0.05 41.15
CA ILE A 182 -21.28 -0.30 42.04
C ILE A 182 -19.85 0.09 41.59
N VAL A 183 -19.31 1.08 42.32
CA VAL A 183 -17.88 1.36 42.46
C VAL A 183 -17.28 0.28 43.37
N ILE A 184 -16.52 -0.66 42.81
CA ILE A 184 -15.58 -1.47 43.60
C ILE A 184 -14.20 -0.85 43.43
N GLY A 185 -13.76 -0.17 44.49
CA GLY A 185 -12.38 0.28 44.62
C GLY A 185 -11.45 -0.93 44.72
N ALA A 186 -10.60 -1.11 43.72
CA ALA A 186 -9.42 -1.96 43.83
C ALA A 186 -8.22 -1.05 44.11
N VAL A 187 -7.94 -0.96 45.41
CA VAL A 187 -6.75 -0.41 46.03
C VAL A 187 -5.49 -1.11 45.50
N VAL A 188 -4.51 -0.28 45.09
CA VAL A 188 -3.05 -0.42 45.23
C VAL A 188 -2.43 -1.82 45.13
N VAL A 189 -1.62 -2.05 44.09
CA VAL A 189 -0.24 -2.56 44.28
C VAL A 189 0.69 -1.84 43.30
N VAL A 190 1.41 -0.85 43.82
CA VAL A 190 2.61 -0.30 43.21
C VAL A 190 3.77 -1.27 43.50
N GLY A 191 4.52 -1.62 42.46
CA GLY A 191 5.96 -1.90 42.52
C GLY A 191 6.44 -3.08 43.39
N ALA A 192 6.54 -4.27 42.80
CA ALA A 192 7.29 -5.37 43.41
C ALA A 192 7.95 -6.33 42.40
N VAL A 193 8.55 -5.82 41.31
CA VAL A 193 9.36 -6.68 40.40
C VAL A 193 10.87 -6.37 40.48
N ALA A 194 11.30 -5.24 41.06
CA ALA A 194 12.72 -4.91 41.18
C ALA A 194 13.39 -5.39 42.49
N GLY A 195 12.64 -5.63 43.58
CA GLY A 195 13.21 -6.00 44.89
C GLY A 195 13.44 -7.51 45.10
N GLY A 196 12.76 -8.37 44.35
CA GLY A 196 12.78 -9.83 44.57
C GLY A 196 14.12 -10.50 44.20
N LEU A 197 14.79 -10.01 43.16
CA LEU A 197 16.08 -10.57 42.73
C LEU A 197 17.22 -10.22 43.71
N ALA A 198 17.22 -9.00 44.26
CA ALA A 198 18.24 -8.58 45.23
C ALA A 198 18.20 -9.39 46.54
N TYR A 199 17.01 -9.71 47.06
CA TYR A 199 16.88 -10.57 48.26
C TYR A 199 17.34 -12.01 48.00
N TYR A 200 17.10 -12.54 46.81
CA TYR A 200 17.50 -13.90 46.45
C TYR A 200 19.03 -14.08 46.40
N PHE A 201 19.76 -13.09 45.89
CA PHE A 201 21.23 -13.14 45.83
C PHE A 201 21.89 -12.94 47.20
N ILE A 202 21.35 -12.10 48.09
CA ILE A 202 21.90 -11.90 49.43
C ILE A 202 21.75 -13.15 50.30
N LYS A 203 20.64 -13.91 50.14
CA LYS A 203 20.40 -15.13 50.93
C LYS A 203 21.27 -16.32 50.52
N ARG A 204 21.77 -16.36 49.28
CA ARG A 204 22.67 -17.44 48.80
C ARG A 204 24.14 -17.24 49.16
N GLY A 205 24.56 -16.04 49.54
CA GLY A 205 25.95 -15.74 49.94
C GLY A 205 26.33 -16.11 51.38
N LYS A 206 25.45 -16.77 52.15
CA LYS A 206 25.69 -17.17 53.55
C LYS A 206 25.39 -18.65 53.83
N LYS A 207 25.69 -19.54 52.89
CA LYS A 207 25.84 -20.98 53.17
C LYS A 207 27.15 -21.47 52.59
#